data_AF-A0A5S3QSY6-F1
#
_entry.id   AF-A0A5S3QSY6-F1
#
_cell.length_a   1.000
_cell.length_b   1.000
_cell.length_c   1.000
_cell.angle_alpha   90.00
_cell.angle_beta   90.00
_cell.angle_gamma   90.00
#
_symmetry.space_group_name_H-M   'P 1'
#
loop_
_entity.id
_entity.type
_entity.pdbx_description
1 polymer ?
#
loop_
_entity_poly.entity_id
_entity_poly.type
_entity_poly.pdbx_seq_one_letter_code
_entity_poly.pdbx_strand_id
1 'polypeptide(L)' 'MKEVKKSPDVEKIMELPISYEEKGKEKGKEKAIKEMALAMISEGASTAFIAKVTQLSEEEIDRLRQKN' A
#
# COMPACT_ATOMS: atom_id res chain seq x y z
N MET A 1 35.50 16.78 14.94
CA MET A 1 34.53 16.14 14.03
C MET A 1 35.11 16.24 12.62
N LYS A 2 35.47 15.12 11.99
CA LYS A 2 35.95 15.13 10.59
C LYS A 2 34.77 15.58 9.72
N GLU A 3 34.98 16.66 8.98
CA GLU A 3 34.05 17.17 7.99
C GLU A 3 33.73 16.05 6.99
N VAL A 4 32.55 15.45 7.15
CA VAL A 4 31.97 14.58 6.14
C VAL A 4 31.71 15.49 4.96
N LYS A 5 32.61 15.46 3.96
CA LYS A 5 32.40 16.12 2.68
C LYS A 5 30.99 15.77 2.22
N LYS A 6 30.15 16.78 2.01
CA LYS A 6 28.85 16.67 1.35
C LYS A 6 29.08 16.15 -0.07
N SER A 7 29.33 14.84 -0.20
CA SER A 7 29.26 14.18 -1.49
C SER A 7 27.78 13.86 -1.75
N PRO A 8 27.34 13.90 -3.02
CA PRO A 8 25.97 13.54 -3.39
C PRO A 8 25.55 12.16 -2.85
N ASP A 9 26.52 11.27 -2.67
CA ASP A 9 26.31 9.91 -2.14
C ASP A 9 25.91 9.92 -0.66
N VAL A 10 26.44 10.84 0.16
CA VAL A 10 26.09 10.95 1.59
C VAL A 10 24.67 11.47 1.77
N GLU A 11 24.26 12.45 0.95
CA GLU A 11 22.88 12.97 0.95
C GLU A 11 21.90 11.87 0.51
N LYS A 12 22.23 11.13 -0.54
CA LYS A 12 21.41 10.00 -1.04
C LYS A 12 21.28 8.85 -0.03
N ILE A 13 22.31 8.58 0.77
CA ILE A 13 22.25 7.58 1.85
C ILE A 13 21.35 8.05 3.00
N MET A 14 21.37 9.35 3.33
CA MET A 14 20.51 9.93 4.37
C MET A 14 19.02 9.93 4.00
N GLU A 15 18.70 9.90 2.71
CA GLU A 15 17.32 9.80 2.20
C GLU A 15 16.77 8.37 2.16
N LEU A 16 17.63 7.34 2.23
CA LEU A 16 17.20 5.95 2.18
C LEU A 16 16.16 5.61 3.27
N PRO A 17 16.36 5.95 4.57
CA PRO A 17 15.38 5.66 5.61
C PRO A 17 14.01 6.29 5.34
N ILE A 18 13.96 7.53 4.84
CA ILE A 18 12.73 8.22 4.47
C ILE A 18 12.03 7.47 3.33
N SER A 19 12.79 7.08 2.31
CA SER A 19 12.27 6.29 1.18
C SER A 19 11.70 4.93 1.61
N TYR A 20 12.33 4.23 2.56
CA TYR A 20 11.80 2.96 3.07
C TYR A 20 10.55 3.15 3.93
N GLU A 21 10.49 4.22 4.73
CA GLU A 21 9.32 4.53 5.54
C GLU A 21 8.10 4.86 4.65
N GLU A 22 8.28 5.66 3.61
CA GLU A 22 7.23 5.98 2.64
C GLU A 22 6.73 4.74 1.93
N LYS A 23 7.63 3.90 1.41
CA LYS A 23 7.28 2.59 0.82
C LYS A 23 6.54 1.68 1.81
N GLY A 24 6.91 1.73 3.08
CA GLY A 24 6.23 1.00 4.14
C GLY A 24 4.79 1.47 4.34
N LYS A 25 4.58 2.79 4.36
CA LYS A 25 3.24 3.40 4.46
C LYS A 25 2.36 3.07 3.26
N GLU A 26 2.90 3.11 2.05
CA GLU A 26 2.18 2.72 0.83
C GLU A 26 1.74 1.26 0.86
N LYS A 27 2.67 0.33 1.16
CA LYS A 27 2.35 -1.10 1.30
C LYS A 27 1.32 -1.36 2.40
N GLY A 28 1.40 -0.64 3.52
CA GLY A 28 0.43 -0.73 4.61
C GLY A 28 -0.97 -0.31 4.17
N LYS A 29 -1.09 0.81 3.44
CA LYS A 29 -2.36 1.27 2.89
C LYS A 29 -2.95 0.25 1.90
N GLU A 30 -2.16 -0.25 0.96
CA GLU A 30 -2.61 -1.26 0.00
C GLU A 30 -3.11 -2.53 0.70
N LYS A 31 -2.39 -3.00 1.73
CA LYS A 31 -2.78 -4.18 2.49
C LYS A 31 -4.10 -3.96 3.24
N ALA A 32 -4.26 -2.82 3.91
CA ALA A 32 -5.47 -2.49 4.64
C ALA A 32 -6.71 -2.41 3.72
N ILE A 33 -6.55 -1.83 2.52
CA ILE A 33 -7.63 -1.75 1.52
C ILE A 33 -8.07 -3.17 1.09
N LYS A 34 -7.12 -4.08 0.83
CA LYS A 34 -7.41 -5.47 0.44
C LYS A 34 -8.08 -6.26 1.56
N GLU A 35 -7.62 -6.12 2.80
CA GLU A 35 -8.24 -6.77 3.97
C GLU A 35 -9.67 -6.27 4.20
N MET A 36 -9.91 -4.96 4.06
CA MET A 36 -11.24 -4.39 4.15
C MET A 36 -12.17 -4.89 3.03
N ALA A 37 -11.67 -5.00 1.79
CA ALA A 37 -12.43 -5.56 0.68
C ALA A 37 -12.82 -7.04 0.94
N LEU A 38 -11.90 -7.85 1.48
CA LEU A 38 -12.19 -9.24 1.86
C LEU A 38 -13.26 -9.34 2.95
N ALA A 39 -13.19 -8.48 3.98
CA ALA A 39 -14.22 -8.42 5.01
C ALA A 39 -15.59 -8.01 4.44
N MET A 40 -15.62 -7.03 3.53
CA MET A 40 -16.87 -6.65 2.85
C MET A 40 -17.44 -7.78 1.99
N ILE A 41 -16.57 -8.56 1.32
CA ILE A 41 -16.98 -9.75 0.57
C ILE A 41 -17.62 -10.79 1.50
N SER A 42 -16.99 -11.07 2.66
CA SER A 42 -17.53 -12.05 3.61
C SER A 42 -18.87 -11.63 4.23
N GLU A 43 -19.09 -10.33 4.39
CA GLU A 43 -20.37 -9.75 4.83
C GLU A 43 -21.44 -9.70 3.72
N GLY A 44 -21.12 -10.18 2.51
CA GLY A 44 -22.06 -10.24 1.39
C GLY A 44 -22.28 -8.91 0.66
N ALA A 45 -21.37 -7.95 0.80
CA ALA A 45 -21.46 -6.68 0.09
C ALA A 45 -21.34 -6.88 -1.43
N SER A 46 -22.05 -6.03 -2.20
CA SER A 46 -21.99 -6.05 -3.66
C SER A 46 -20.62 -5.58 -4.18
N THR A 47 -20.16 -6.16 -5.29
CA THR A 47 -18.90 -5.78 -5.96
C THR A 47 -18.88 -4.28 -6.29
N ALA A 48 -19.99 -3.72 -6.76
CA ALA A 48 -20.11 -2.29 -7.06
C ALA A 48 -19.94 -1.40 -5.80
N PHE A 49 -20.48 -1.81 -4.66
CA PHE A 49 -20.30 -1.09 -3.40
C PHE A 49 -18.85 -1.15 -2.92
N ILE A 50 -18.24 -2.34 -2.98
CA ILE A 50 -16.84 -2.53 -2.61
C ILE A 50 -15.93 -1.68 -3.49
N ALA A 51 -16.14 -1.68 -4.81
CA ALA A 51 -15.37 -0.87 -5.76
C ALA A 51 -15.48 0.63 -5.43
N LYS A 52 -16.68 1.11 -5.12
CA LYS A 52 -16.92 2.52 -4.76
C LYS A 52 -16.19 2.95 -3.49
N VAL A 53 -16.14 2.09 -2.47
CA VAL A 53 -15.56 2.44 -1.16
C VAL A 53 -14.05 2.23 -1.13
N THR A 54 -13.56 1.15 -1.74
CA THR A 54 -12.15 0.76 -1.72
C THR A 54 -11.34 1.33 -2.88
N GLN A 55 -12.02 1.88 -3.89
CA GLN A 55 -11.44 2.31 -5.17
C GLN A 55 -10.73 1.18 -5.94
N LEU A 56 -10.96 -0.07 -5.56
CA LEU A 56 -10.50 -1.23 -6.31
C LEU A 56 -11.33 -1.41 -7.57
N SER A 57 -10.70 -1.93 -8.61
CA SER A 57 -11.40 -2.39 -9.81
C SER A 57 -12.26 -3.62 -9.50
N GLU A 58 -13.32 -3.82 -10.27
CA GLU A 58 -14.14 -5.03 -10.17
C GLU A 58 -13.30 -6.30 -10.41
N GLU A 59 -12.33 -6.24 -11.33
CA GLU A 59 -11.38 -7.33 -11.59
C GLU A 59 -10.54 -7.68 -10.34
N GLU A 60 -10.08 -6.70 -9.58
CA GLU A 60 -9.32 -6.94 -8.35
C GLU A 60 -10.20 -7.56 -7.26
N ILE A 61 -11.45 -7.12 -7.16
CA ILE A 61 -12.42 -7.65 -6.20
C ILE A 61 -12.76 -9.10 -6.54
N ASP A 62 -12.92 -9.43 -7.81
CA ASP A 62 -13.17 -10.80 -8.27
C ASP A 62 -11.96 -11.71 -8.01
N ARG A 63 -10.73 -11.21 -8.22
CA ARG A 63 -9.50 -11.93 -7.83
C ARG A 63 -9.42 -12.18 -6.32
N LEU A 64 -9.89 -11.24 -5.51
CA LEU A 64 -9.96 -11.40 -4.05
C LEU A 64 -11.01 -12.44 -3.65
N ARG A 65 -12.15 -12.48 -4.35
CA ARG A 65 -13.19 -13.52 -4.15
C ARG A 65 -12.69 -14.93 -4.45
N GLN A 66 -11.90 -15.10 -5.51
CA GLN A 66 -11.38 -16.41 -5.91
C GLN A 66 -10.24 -16.92 -5.02
N LYS A 67 -9.64 -16.05 -4.20
CA LYS A 67 -8.56 -16.40 -3.27
C LYS A 67 -9.05 -16.84 -1.89
N ASN A 68 -10.34 -16.64 -1.59
CA ASN A 68 -11.04 -17.16 -0.40
C ASN A 68 -11.77 -18.46 -0.78
#